data_AF-A0A060CGS9-F1
#
_entry.id   AF-A0A060CGS9-F1
#
_cell.length_a   1.000
_cell.length_b   1.000
_cell.length_c   1.000
_cell.angle_alpha   90.00
_cell.angle_beta   90.00
_cell.angle_gamma   90.00
#
_symmetry.space_group_name_H-M   'P 1'
#
loop_
_entity.id
_entity.type
_entity.pdbx_description
1 polymer ?
#
loop_
_entity_poly.entity_id
_entity_poly.type
_entity_poly.pdbx_seq_one_letter_code
_entity_poly.pdbx_strand_id
1 'polypeptide(L)'
;TSKRANGVAKLHGKVSRGMFHAMWPGFDVTEVPISSVTNGVHGPTWTAPELSQLAEERFSAAQLADGSGWYASEAAGGISDHELWEMRRTLRSKLVESARGRVRTSWLERGASPAELGWVEDVLDPDVLTIGFARRVPTYKRLTLMLNNPSDSRRYSPIL
;
A
#
# COMPACT_ATOMS: atom_id res chain seq x y z
N THR A 1 -16.15 13.99 -27.83
CA THR A 1 -16.83 12.95 -27.01
C THR A 1 -16.02 11.67 -27.09
N SER A 2 -15.68 11.02 -25.97
CA SER A 2 -14.93 9.75 -26.02
C SER A 2 -15.82 8.63 -26.58
N LYS A 3 -15.23 7.69 -27.33
CA LYS A 3 -15.97 6.55 -27.93
C LYS A 3 -16.22 5.40 -26.95
N ARG A 4 -15.68 5.46 -25.72
CA ARG A 4 -15.75 4.40 -24.71
C ARG A 4 -15.75 4.99 -23.30
N ALA A 5 -16.43 4.31 -22.38
CA ALA A 5 -16.46 4.60 -20.95
C ALA A 5 -16.14 3.31 -20.15
N ASN A 6 -15.36 3.44 -19.07
CA ASN A 6 -14.99 2.31 -18.23
C ASN A 6 -14.89 2.71 -16.75
N GLY A 7 -15.33 1.81 -15.88
CA GLY A 7 -14.96 1.84 -14.47
C GLY A 7 -13.51 1.37 -14.27
N VAL A 8 -12.90 1.83 -13.18
CA VAL A 8 -11.53 1.46 -12.76
C VAL A 8 -11.45 0.18 -11.90
N ALA A 9 -12.58 -0.50 -11.72
CA ALA A 9 -12.73 -1.79 -11.05
C ALA A 9 -14.02 -2.47 -11.52
N LYS A 10 -14.12 -3.80 -11.38
CA LYS A 10 -15.35 -4.55 -11.75
C LYS A 10 -16.60 -4.00 -11.07
N LEU A 11 -16.52 -3.77 -9.76
CA LEU A 11 -17.64 -3.18 -8.99
C LEU A 11 -17.94 -1.75 -9.43
N HIS A 12 -16.91 -0.94 -9.68
CA HIS A 12 -17.10 0.42 -10.16
C HIS A 12 -17.83 0.43 -11.51
N GLY A 13 -17.47 -0.46 -12.46
CA GLY A 13 -18.20 -0.61 -13.72
C GLY A 13 -19.68 -0.97 -13.49
N LYS A 14 -19.97 -1.91 -12.57
CA LYS A 14 -21.35 -2.28 -12.20
C LYS A 14 -22.13 -1.08 -11.64
N VAL A 15 -21.54 -0.35 -10.70
CA VAL A 15 -22.18 0.82 -10.07
C VAL A 15 -22.40 1.94 -11.10
N SER A 16 -21.41 2.22 -11.94
CA SER A 16 -21.51 3.25 -12.98
C SER A 16 -22.60 2.94 -13.99
N ARG A 17 -22.79 1.67 -14.40
CA ARG A 17 -23.93 1.30 -15.25
C ARG A 17 -25.27 1.66 -14.62
N GLY A 18 -25.44 1.42 -13.32
CA GLY A 18 -26.65 1.83 -12.60
C GLY A 18 -26.81 3.35 -12.49
N MET A 19 -25.74 4.08 -12.19
CA MET A 19 -25.78 5.55 -12.05
C MET A 19 -26.10 6.26 -13.37
N PHE A 20 -25.61 5.74 -14.48
CA PHE A 20 -25.63 6.40 -15.78
C PHE A 20 -26.63 5.79 -16.78
N HIS A 21 -27.41 4.81 -16.35
CA HIS A 21 -28.40 4.09 -17.17
C HIS A 21 -29.34 5.04 -17.93
N ALA A 22 -29.76 6.14 -17.30
CA ALA A 22 -30.68 7.11 -17.92
C ALA A 22 -30.16 7.74 -19.23
N MET A 23 -28.85 7.68 -19.50
CA MET A 23 -28.28 8.14 -20.78
C MET A 23 -28.40 7.12 -21.92
N TRP A 24 -28.87 5.90 -21.63
CA TRP A 24 -29.15 4.84 -22.61
C TRP A 24 -30.60 4.33 -22.47
N PRO A 25 -31.60 5.12 -22.91
CA PRO A 25 -32.99 4.68 -22.90
C PRO A 25 -33.18 3.40 -23.70
N GLY A 26 -33.91 2.42 -23.14
CA GLY A 26 -34.20 1.15 -23.81
C GLY A 26 -33.14 0.06 -23.65
N PHE A 27 -32.02 0.33 -22.98
CA PHE A 27 -31.06 -0.70 -22.57
C PHE A 27 -31.37 -1.18 -21.16
N ASP A 28 -31.15 -2.47 -20.88
CA ASP A 28 -31.06 -2.92 -19.49
C ASP A 28 -29.78 -2.39 -18.83
N VAL A 29 -29.81 -2.20 -17.50
CA VAL A 29 -28.64 -1.72 -16.75
C VAL A 29 -27.39 -2.58 -17.00
N THR A 30 -27.55 -3.88 -17.23
CA THR A 30 -26.44 -4.79 -17.53
C THR A 30 -25.85 -4.60 -18.92
N GLU A 31 -26.60 -4.00 -19.84
CA GLU A 31 -26.24 -3.80 -21.25
C GLU A 31 -25.71 -2.41 -21.54
N VAL A 32 -25.83 -1.48 -20.58
CA VAL A 32 -25.22 -0.14 -20.66
C VAL A 32 -23.72 -0.29 -21.01
N PRO A 33 -23.22 0.39 -22.06
CA PRO A 33 -21.88 0.15 -22.64
C PRO A 33 -20.74 0.79 -21.82
N ILE A 34 -20.78 0.61 -20.50
CA ILE A 34 -19.72 0.98 -19.56
C ILE A 34 -19.04 -0.31 -19.13
N SER A 35 -17.79 -0.51 -19.56
CA SER A 35 -16.98 -1.67 -19.19
C SER A 35 -16.19 -1.41 -17.90
N SER A 36 -15.23 -2.28 -17.58
CA SER A 36 -14.27 -2.02 -16.50
C SER A 36 -12.87 -2.46 -16.89
N VAL A 37 -11.89 -1.61 -16.60
CA VAL A 37 -10.46 -1.92 -16.64
C VAL A 37 -9.95 -1.73 -15.22
N THR A 38 -9.62 -2.83 -14.55
CA THR A 38 -9.13 -2.76 -13.15
C THR A 38 -7.76 -2.08 -13.14
N ASN A 39 -7.61 -1.06 -12.29
CA ASN A 39 -6.32 -0.40 -12.14
C ASN A 39 -5.23 -1.39 -11.66
N GLY A 40 -4.04 -1.23 -12.22
CA GLY A 40 -2.82 -1.88 -11.74
C GLY A 40 -1.84 -0.86 -11.17
N VAL A 41 -0.73 -1.37 -10.64
CA VAL A 41 0.44 -0.59 -10.26
C VAL A 41 1.66 -1.10 -11.03
N HIS A 42 2.67 -0.24 -11.21
CA HIS A 42 3.91 -0.64 -11.86
C HIS A 42 4.80 -1.43 -10.89
N GLY A 43 4.89 -2.75 -11.07
CA GLY A 43 5.59 -3.66 -10.14
C GLY A 43 6.97 -3.17 -9.69
N PRO A 44 7.90 -2.85 -10.61
CA PRO A 44 9.24 -2.40 -10.24
C PRO A 44 9.30 -1.13 -9.38
N THR A 45 8.29 -0.26 -9.47
CA THR A 45 8.23 0.95 -8.64
C THR A 45 7.65 0.67 -7.25
N TRP A 46 6.83 -0.37 -7.10
CA TRP A 46 6.10 -0.67 -5.87
C TRP A 46 6.69 -1.83 -5.06
N THR A 47 7.71 -2.51 -5.60
CA THR A 47 8.43 -3.58 -4.93
C THR A 47 9.81 -3.09 -4.47
N ALA A 48 10.19 -3.43 -3.24
CA ALA A 48 11.52 -3.12 -2.74
C ALA A 48 12.59 -3.91 -3.52
N PRO A 49 13.75 -3.32 -3.87
CA PRO A 49 14.80 -4.01 -4.62
C PRO A 49 15.23 -5.34 -4.00
N GLU A 50 15.30 -5.40 -2.67
CA GLU A 50 15.70 -6.60 -1.92
C GLU A 50 14.67 -7.72 -2.06
N LEU A 51 13.38 -7.37 -2.11
CA LEU A 51 12.30 -8.34 -2.33
C LEU A 51 12.27 -8.81 -3.79
N SER A 52 12.56 -7.91 -4.74
CA SER A 52 12.71 -8.27 -6.15
C SER A 52 13.87 -9.24 -6.35
N GLN A 53 15.03 -8.94 -5.76
CA GLN A 53 16.20 -9.81 -5.83
C GLN A 53 15.91 -11.20 -5.24
N LEU A 54 15.30 -11.27 -4.05
CA LEU A 54 14.90 -12.54 -3.44
C LEU A 54 13.97 -13.34 -4.36
N ALA A 55 13.03 -12.67 -5.02
CA ALA A 55 12.11 -13.31 -5.95
C ALA A 55 12.82 -13.82 -7.22
N GLU A 56 13.76 -13.04 -7.77
CA GLU A 56 14.55 -13.41 -8.96
C GLU A 56 15.51 -14.57 -8.70
N GLU A 57 16.06 -14.66 -7.48
CA GLU A 57 16.90 -15.80 -7.06
C GLU A 57 16.08 -17.08 -6.86
N ARG A 58 14.79 -16.94 -6.50
CA ARG A 58 13.94 -18.06 -6.10
C ARG A 58 13.01 -18.59 -7.19
N PHE A 59 12.55 -17.72 -8.08
CA PHE A 59 11.47 -18.03 -9.02
C PHE A 59 11.95 -17.97 -10.46
N SER A 60 11.41 -18.85 -11.30
CA SER A 60 11.59 -18.74 -12.74
C SER A 60 10.89 -17.50 -13.30
N ALA A 61 11.30 -17.06 -14.49
CA ALA A 61 10.65 -15.94 -15.18
C ALA A 61 9.13 -16.15 -15.38
N ALA A 62 8.70 -17.40 -15.62
CA ALA A 62 7.28 -17.74 -15.74
C ALA A 62 6.53 -17.52 -14.41
N GLN A 63 7.11 -17.99 -13.30
CA GLN A 63 6.54 -17.84 -11.96
C GLN A 63 6.51 -16.38 -11.48
N LEU A 64 7.46 -15.55 -11.92
CA LEU A 64 7.44 -14.10 -11.67
C LEU A 64 6.33 -13.41 -12.47
N ALA A 65 6.13 -13.83 -13.73
CA ALA A 65 5.17 -13.21 -14.63
C ALA A 65 3.70 -13.49 -14.23
N ASP A 66 3.41 -14.71 -13.76
CA ASP A 66 2.07 -15.09 -13.31
C ASP A 66 1.87 -14.99 -11.79
N GLY A 67 2.95 -14.76 -11.04
CA GLY A 67 2.96 -14.64 -9.58
C GLY A 67 2.85 -15.97 -8.83
N SER A 68 2.85 -17.11 -9.52
CA SER A 68 2.70 -18.45 -8.91
C SER A 68 3.85 -18.79 -7.95
N GLY A 69 5.04 -18.22 -8.16
CA GLY A 69 6.20 -18.42 -7.27
C GLY A 69 5.90 -18.03 -5.81
N TRP A 70 5.15 -16.95 -5.61
CA TRP A 70 4.77 -16.45 -4.27
C TRP A 70 3.83 -17.39 -3.50
N TYR A 71 3.20 -18.34 -4.18
CA TYR A 71 2.29 -19.32 -3.58
C TYR A 71 2.93 -20.71 -3.48
N ALA A 72 4.18 -20.87 -3.94
CA ALA A 72 4.89 -22.14 -3.81
C ALA A 72 5.20 -22.41 -2.33
N SER A 73 4.97 -23.65 -1.88
CA SER A 73 5.42 -24.09 -0.56
C SER A 73 6.96 -24.09 -0.48
N GLU A 74 7.53 -24.00 0.72
CA GLU A 74 8.98 -24.15 0.94
C GLU A 74 9.54 -25.43 0.31
N ALA A 75 8.83 -26.56 0.46
CA ALA A 75 9.21 -27.84 -0.14
C ALA A 75 9.25 -27.83 -1.68
N ALA A 76 8.55 -26.88 -2.31
CA ALA A 76 8.49 -26.67 -3.75
C ALA A 76 9.42 -25.52 -4.20
N GLY A 77 10.36 -25.09 -3.35
CA GLY A 77 11.28 -24.00 -3.62
C GLY A 77 10.75 -22.61 -3.28
N GLY A 78 9.59 -22.51 -2.63
CA GLY A 78 9.02 -21.24 -2.16
C GLY A 78 9.90 -20.51 -1.14
N ILE A 79 9.59 -19.24 -0.90
CA ILE A 79 10.22 -18.42 0.15
C ILE A 79 9.60 -18.81 1.49
N SER A 80 10.43 -19.06 2.51
CA SER A 80 9.96 -19.42 3.85
C SER A 80 9.34 -18.25 4.61
N ASP A 81 8.50 -18.57 5.60
CA ASP A 81 7.94 -17.57 6.51
C ASP A 81 9.05 -16.80 7.26
N HIS A 82 10.13 -17.49 7.62
CA HIS A 82 11.30 -16.89 8.27
C HIS A 82 12.01 -15.89 7.35
N GLU A 83 12.26 -16.26 6.08
CA GLU A 83 12.87 -15.35 5.08
C GLU A 83 11.99 -14.11 4.84
N LEU A 84 10.68 -14.30 4.70
CA LEU A 84 9.73 -13.18 4.56
C LEU A 84 9.71 -12.28 5.80
N TRP A 85 9.80 -12.88 6.99
CA TRP A 85 9.83 -12.13 8.23
C TRP A 85 11.09 -11.28 8.36
N GLU A 86 12.27 -11.84 8.10
CA GLU A 86 13.53 -11.11 8.14
C GLU A 86 13.59 -9.99 7.08
N MET A 87 13.07 -10.26 5.87
CA MET A 87 12.91 -9.24 4.83
C MET A 87 12.00 -8.11 5.32
N ARG A 88 10.86 -8.44 5.95
CA ARG A 88 9.94 -7.45 6.50
C ARG A 88 10.58 -6.62 7.62
N ARG A 89 11.37 -7.23 8.51
CA ARG A 89 12.10 -6.50 9.57
C ARG A 89 13.09 -5.52 8.95
N THR A 90 13.87 -5.97 7.96
CA THR A 90 14.82 -5.13 7.23
C THR A 90 14.15 -3.92 6.58
N LEU A 91 13.06 -4.14 5.83
CA LEU A 91 12.32 -3.06 5.17
C LEU A 91 11.68 -2.09 6.16
N ARG A 92 11.26 -2.58 7.34
CA ARG A 92 10.72 -1.71 8.39
C ARG A 92 11.80 -0.84 9.02
N SER A 93 13.00 -1.36 9.28
CA SER A 93 14.11 -0.54 9.76
C SER A 93 14.46 0.58 8.77
N LYS A 94 14.51 0.26 7.46
CA LYS A 94 14.71 1.27 6.39
C LYS A 94 13.60 2.33 6.36
N LEU A 95 12.34 1.92 6.57
CA LEU A 95 11.22 2.86 6.67
C LEU A 95 11.40 3.82 7.86
N VAL A 96 11.76 3.29 9.03
CA VAL A 96 11.98 4.09 10.25
C VAL A 96 13.12 5.08 10.03
N GLU A 97 14.28 4.63 9.53
CA GLU A 97 15.41 5.50 9.22
C GLU A 97 15.04 6.59 8.21
N SER A 98 14.31 6.24 7.14
CA SER A 98 13.85 7.21 6.15
C SER A 98 12.88 8.23 6.75
N ALA A 99 11.97 7.79 7.62
CA ALA A 99 11.03 8.67 8.31
C ALA A 99 11.77 9.66 9.24
N ARG A 100 12.70 9.15 10.07
CA ARG A 100 13.55 9.98 10.94
C ARG A 100 14.34 11.01 10.13
N GLY A 101 14.99 10.59 9.05
CA GLY A 101 15.70 11.49 8.14
C GLY A 101 14.82 12.61 7.60
N ARG A 102 13.61 12.27 7.12
CA ARG A 102 12.65 13.26 6.61
C ARG A 102 12.15 14.22 7.69
N VAL A 103 11.87 13.72 8.90
CA VAL A 103 11.49 14.56 10.04
C VAL A 103 12.62 15.53 10.37
N ARG A 104 13.86 15.03 10.49
CA ARG A 104 15.05 15.86 10.74
C ARG A 104 15.21 16.96 9.71
N THR A 105 15.21 16.62 8.42
CA THR A 105 15.32 17.59 7.32
C THR A 105 14.23 18.64 7.40
N SER A 106 12.98 18.22 7.61
CA SER A 106 11.84 19.12 7.67
C SER A 106 11.93 20.13 8.83
N TRP A 107 12.50 19.73 9.98
CA TRP A 107 12.70 20.63 11.11
C TRP A 107 13.89 21.58 10.93
N LEU A 108 14.98 21.10 10.32
CA LEU A 108 16.11 21.97 9.95
C LEU A 108 15.67 23.06 8.97
N GLU A 109 14.85 22.72 7.97
CA GLU A 109 14.26 23.69 7.02
C GLU A 109 13.36 24.72 7.69
N ARG A 110 12.80 24.40 8.87
CA ARG A 110 12.02 25.33 9.71
C ARG A 110 12.88 26.17 10.67
N GLY A 111 14.20 26.02 10.64
CA GLY A 111 15.13 26.80 11.46
C GLY A 111 15.48 26.19 12.81
N ALA A 112 15.12 24.94 13.08
CA ALA A 112 15.60 24.24 14.27
C ALA A 112 17.13 24.01 14.18
N SER A 113 17.81 24.06 15.33
CA SER A 113 19.23 23.73 15.43
C SER A 113 19.42 22.21 15.58
N PRO A 114 20.57 21.64 15.15
CA PRO A 114 20.85 20.21 15.33
C PRO A 114 20.77 19.71 16.77
N ALA A 115 21.07 20.58 17.76
CA ALA A 115 21.01 20.24 19.17
C ALA A 115 19.56 19.98 19.67
N GLU A 116 18.57 20.59 19.01
CA GLU A 116 17.15 20.42 19.36
C GLU A 116 16.52 19.16 18.75
N LEU A 117 17.26 18.42 17.92
CA LEU A 117 16.73 17.30 17.13
C LEU A 117 17.08 15.91 17.69
N GLY A 118 17.56 15.82 18.93
CA GLY A 118 17.85 14.54 19.57
C GLY A 118 16.64 13.60 19.65
N TRP A 119 15.44 14.14 19.84
CA TRP A 119 14.18 13.39 19.91
C TRP A 119 13.79 12.71 18.59
N VAL A 120 14.38 13.11 17.45
CA VAL A 120 14.07 12.49 16.16
C VAL A 120 14.46 11.01 16.16
N GLU A 121 15.45 10.61 16.95
CA GLU A 121 15.85 9.21 17.11
C GLU A 121 14.80 8.35 17.81
N ASP A 122 13.82 8.96 18.48
CA ASP A 122 12.71 8.26 19.13
C ASP A 122 11.48 8.16 18.20
N VAL A 123 11.54 8.74 16.99
CA VAL A 123 10.44 8.68 16.02
C VAL A 123 10.38 7.30 15.40
N LEU A 124 9.28 6.59 15.70
CA LEU A 124 9.00 5.21 15.29
C LEU A 124 10.01 4.19 15.85
N ASP A 125 9.52 2.98 16.10
CA ASP A 125 10.31 1.85 16.60
C ASP A 125 10.16 0.67 15.62
N PRO A 126 11.26 0.15 15.04
CA PRO A 126 11.21 -0.98 14.11
C PRO A 126 10.71 -2.28 14.77
N ASP A 127 10.79 -2.43 16.09
CA ASP A 127 10.35 -3.62 16.80
C ASP A 127 8.89 -3.51 17.30
N VAL A 128 8.23 -2.38 17.04
CA VAL A 128 6.81 -2.16 17.35
C VAL A 128 5.94 -2.29 16.10
N LEU A 129 4.73 -2.81 16.29
CA LEU A 129 3.73 -2.86 15.23
C LEU A 129 3.42 -1.45 14.73
N THR A 130 3.83 -1.17 13.50
CA THR A 130 3.55 0.10 12.82
C THR A 130 2.36 -0.08 11.87
N ILE A 131 1.33 0.74 12.04
CA ILE A 131 0.14 0.79 11.16
C ILE A 131 0.13 2.17 10.49
N GLY A 132 0.33 2.21 9.17
CA GLY A 132 0.39 3.45 8.40
C GLY A 132 -0.80 3.65 7.47
N PHE A 133 -1.21 4.92 7.27
CA PHE A 133 -2.29 5.32 6.36
C PHE A 133 -1.79 6.24 5.25
N ALA A 134 -1.18 5.67 4.20
CA ALA A 134 -0.68 6.43 3.07
C ALA A 134 -1.78 6.68 2.01
N ARG A 135 -2.74 7.57 2.30
CA ARG A 135 -3.75 8.02 1.33
C ARG A 135 -4.15 9.46 1.61
N ARG A 136 -4.53 10.22 0.57
CA ARG A 136 -5.19 11.52 0.75
C ARG A 136 -6.36 11.36 1.73
N VAL A 137 -6.56 12.35 2.61
CA VAL A 137 -7.59 12.38 3.68
C VAL A 137 -8.80 13.21 3.22
N PRO A 138 -9.73 12.64 2.42
CA PRO A 138 -11.05 13.24 2.24
C PRO A 138 -11.96 12.86 3.40
N THR A 139 -12.90 13.74 3.72
CA THR A 139 -13.82 13.68 4.87
C THR A 139 -14.66 12.39 4.97
N TYR A 140 -14.86 11.65 3.87
CA TYR A 140 -15.59 10.38 3.86
C TYR A 140 -14.77 9.18 4.37
N LYS A 141 -13.44 9.29 4.50
CA LYS A 141 -12.59 8.20 4.99
C LYS A 141 -12.55 8.25 6.52
N ARG A 142 -13.37 7.42 7.16
CA ARG A 142 -13.56 7.28 8.61
C ARG A 142 -12.30 6.76 9.36
N LEU A 143 -11.20 7.54 9.38
CA LEU A 143 -9.99 7.25 10.16
C LEU A 143 -10.28 7.11 11.66
N THR A 144 -11.35 7.76 12.15
CA THR A 144 -11.80 7.70 13.55
C THR A 144 -12.30 6.34 14.01
N LEU A 145 -12.65 5.42 13.10
CA LEU A 145 -13.10 4.07 13.48
C LEU A 145 -11.99 3.19 14.07
N MET A 146 -10.72 3.58 13.93
CA MET A 146 -9.59 2.81 14.49
C MET A 146 -9.28 3.14 15.95
N LEU A 147 -9.90 4.17 16.51
CA LEU A 147 -9.67 4.61 17.89
C LEU A 147 -10.64 3.99 18.90
N ASN A 148 -11.35 2.91 18.52
CA ASN A 148 -12.41 2.31 19.33
C ASN A 148 -11.93 1.38 20.48
N ASN A 149 -10.72 1.58 21.01
CA ASN A 149 -10.28 0.89 22.24
C ASN A 149 -9.34 1.77 23.08
N PRO A 150 -9.86 2.51 24.09
CA PRO A 150 -9.05 3.36 24.97
C PRO A 150 -8.17 2.58 25.97
N SER A 151 -8.35 1.26 26.12
CA SER A 151 -7.76 0.49 27.22
C SER A 151 -6.37 -0.08 26.95
N ASP A 152 -5.79 0.11 25.76
CA ASP A 152 -4.43 -0.37 25.45
C ASP A 152 -3.55 0.76 24.91
N SER A 153 -3.28 1.75 25.77
CA SER A 153 -2.50 2.94 25.44
C SER A 153 -0.98 2.70 25.43
N ARG A 154 -0.53 1.45 25.31
CA ARG A 154 0.89 1.10 25.19
C ARG A 154 1.12 0.51 23.81
N ARG A 155 1.74 1.29 22.92
CA ARG A 155 2.25 0.89 21.58
C ARG A 155 1.32 1.13 20.38
N TYR A 156 0.72 2.30 20.26
CA TYR A 156 0.21 2.79 18.98
C TYR A 156 0.89 4.11 18.61
N SER A 157 1.75 4.09 17.58
CA SER A 157 2.28 5.30 16.96
C SER A 157 1.60 5.48 15.59
N PRO A 158 0.51 6.26 15.50
CA PRO A 158 -0.13 6.53 14.22
C PRO A 158 0.75 7.46 13.37
N ILE A 159 0.95 7.09 12.10
CA ILE A 159 1.56 7.96 11.09
C ILE A 159 0.42 8.60 10.28
N LEU A 160 0.33 9.93 10.30
CA LEU A 160 -0.49 10.74 9.38
C LEU A 160 0.27 11.06 8.09
#